data_AF-A0AAT9H8V0-F1
#
_entry.id   AF-A0AAT9H8V0-F1
#
_cell.length_a   1.000
_cell.length_b   1.000
_cell.length_c   1.000
_cell.angle_alpha   90.00
_cell.angle_beta   90.00
_cell.angle_gamma   90.00
#
_symmetry.space_group_name_H-M   'P 1'
#
loop_
_entity.id
_entity.type
_entity.pdbx_description
1 polymer ?
#
loop_
_entity_poly.entity_id
_entity_poly.type
_entity_poly.pdbx_seq_one_letter_code
_entity_poly.pdbx_strand_id
1 'polypeptide(L)'
;MVPWCGRIRDGRFRDGAAVQQMPLNAPPNAIHGTARDAAWRTARASADEAVLTYDLVEPWPYPGRVTQRIALTADSLTLTMSVETYESSFPAQLGWHPWFNRNLGGEDVTIDFAPAWQEERGDDHLPTGHRIDPKPGPWDDCFGMPGGVDVSLTWPGQLELKVTSREEWVVVYDEQSEAVCVEPQTGPPNGLNTHPRLVTPWSRSRPRRPGPGPASKLGRMTDTRGALLQQIKDKAVVHGKVTLSSGLEADYYVDLRRVTLDGEAAPWSGRCCWT
;
A
#
# COMPACT_ATOMS: atom_id res chain seq x y z
N MET A 1 4.30 -1.74 -1.61
CA MET A 1 5.04 -3.02 -1.70
C MET A 1 4.64 -3.74 -2.97
N VAL A 2 5.61 -4.00 -3.84
CA VAL A 2 5.44 -4.65 -5.16
C VAL A 2 6.84 -4.98 -5.70
N PRO A 3 7.08 -6.14 -6.34
CA PRO A 3 6.12 -7.16 -6.78
C PRO A 3 5.74 -8.23 -5.73
N TRP A 4 6.15 -8.07 -4.46
CA TRP A 4 5.62 -8.86 -3.35
C TRP A 4 5.39 -8.02 -2.10
N CYS A 5 4.58 -8.54 -1.18
CA CYS A 5 4.29 -7.94 0.12
C CYS A 5 4.81 -8.82 1.25
N GLY A 6 5.14 -8.21 2.38
CA GLY A 6 5.76 -8.91 3.50
C GLY A 6 7.00 -9.69 3.06
N ARG A 7 7.17 -10.88 3.62
CA ARG A 7 8.35 -11.74 3.41
C ARG A 7 8.13 -12.76 2.28
N ILE A 8 9.19 -13.18 1.61
CA ILE A 8 9.26 -14.41 0.81
C ILE A 8 10.22 -15.36 1.54
N ARG A 9 9.77 -16.59 1.80
CA ARG A 9 10.57 -17.63 2.44
C ARG A 9 11.88 -17.85 1.70
N ASP A 10 13.01 -17.70 2.38
CA ASP A 10 14.36 -17.85 1.83
C ASP A 10 14.65 -16.95 0.61
N GLY A 11 13.83 -15.92 0.39
CA GLY A 11 13.84 -15.12 -0.83
C GLY A 11 13.55 -15.92 -2.11
N ARG A 12 12.96 -17.12 -2.01
CA ARG A 12 12.74 -18.00 -3.16
C ARG A 12 11.28 -18.08 -3.53
N PHE A 13 10.98 -17.97 -4.81
CA PHE A 13 9.66 -18.31 -5.33
C PHE A 13 9.74 -19.09 -6.63
N ARG A 14 8.63 -19.75 -6.99
CA ARG A 14 8.51 -20.50 -8.24
C ARG A 14 7.72 -19.73 -9.27
N ASP A 15 8.21 -19.75 -10.51
CA ASP A 15 7.45 -19.40 -11.70
C ASP A 15 7.47 -20.63 -12.63
N GLY A 16 6.37 -21.38 -12.64
CA GLY A 16 6.33 -22.71 -13.24
C GLY A 16 7.41 -23.62 -12.64
N ALA A 17 8.34 -24.08 -13.49
CA ALA A 17 9.45 -24.93 -13.08
C ALA A 17 10.70 -24.16 -12.62
N ALA A 18 10.78 -22.86 -12.91
CA ALA A 18 11.93 -22.03 -12.55
C ALA A 18 11.83 -21.60 -11.07
N VAL A 19 12.95 -21.66 -10.36
CA VAL A 19 13.10 -21.08 -9.02
C VAL A 19 13.84 -19.77 -9.17
N GLN A 20 13.22 -18.69 -8.72
CA GLN A 20 13.80 -17.36 -8.68
C GLN A 20 14.32 -17.05 -7.28
N GLN A 21 15.44 -16.33 -7.19
CA GLN A 21 16.07 -15.92 -5.93
C GLN A 21 16.10 -14.39 -5.84
N MET A 22 15.42 -13.85 -4.83
CA MET A 22 15.45 -12.44 -4.47
C MET A 22 16.59 -12.17 -3.47
N PRO A 23 17.09 -10.92 -3.40
CA PRO A 23 18.04 -10.54 -2.36
C PRO A 23 17.43 -10.70 -0.97
N LEU A 24 18.23 -11.24 -0.05
CA LEU A 24 17.84 -11.44 1.34
C LEU A 24 18.06 -10.15 2.14
N ASN A 25 17.25 -9.13 1.86
CA ASN A 25 17.30 -7.84 2.56
C ASN A 25 16.74 -7.90 3.99
N ALA A 26 16.18 -9.03 4.42
CA ALA A 26 15.83 -9.33 5.82
C ALA A 26 16.12 -10.82 6.11
N PRO A 27 17.41 -11.22 6.23
CA PRO A 27 17.81 -12.62 6.32
C PRO A 27 17.06 -13.40 7.40
N PRO A 28 16.64 -14.66 7.13
CA PRO A 28 16.92 -15.44 5.93
C PRO A 28 16.00 -15.13 4.73
N ASN A 29 15.07 -14.18 4.86
CA ASN A 29 14.01 -13.93 3.89
C ASN A 29 14.29 -12.69 3.01
N ALA A 30 13.54 -12.57 1.90
CA ALA A 30 13.40 -11.30 1.18
C ALA A 30 12.13 -10.59 1.65
N ILE A 31 12.10 -9.25 1.68
CA ILE A 31 10.97 -8.49 2.21
C ILE A 31 10.61 -7.25 1.37
N HIS A 32 9.29 -7.01 1.20
CA HIS A 32 8.64 -5.78 0.73
C HIS A 32 8.82 -5.33 -0.74
N GLY A 33 9.25 -6.21 -1.65
CA GLY A 33 9.33 -5.88 -3.07
C GLY A 33 10.53 -5.01 -3.43
N THR A 34 10.85 -4.94 -4.73
CA THR A 34 11.94 -4.09 -5.24
C THR A 34 11.52 -2.63 -5.39
N ALA A 35 10.23 -2.34 -5.60
CA ALA A 35 9.78 -0.98 -5.86
C ALA A 35 9.72 -0.10 -4.60
N ARG A 36 9.91 -0.68 -3.40
CA ARG A 36 9.97 0.06 -2.13
C ARG A 36 11.14 1.05 -2.11
N ASP A 37 12.29 0.61 -2.62
CA ASP A 37 13.56 1.36 -2.56
C ASP A 37 13.87 2.10 -3.88
N ALA A 38 12.89 2.16 -4.78
CA ALA A 38 13.05 2.70 -6.13
C ALA A 38 12.43 4.09 -6.31
N ALA A 39 13.01 4.87 -7.23
CA ALA A 39 12.44 6.14 -7.66
C ALA A 39 11.28 5.92 -8.63
N TRP A 40 10.15 6.57 -8.36
CA TRP A 40 8.97 6.53 -9.22
C TRP A 40 8.91 7.74 -10.14
N ARG A 41 8.46 7.53 -11.38
CA ARG A 41 8.27 8.61 -12.35
C ARG A 41 6.86 9.17 -12.26
N THR A 42 6.70 10.48 -12.13
CA THR A 42 5.38 11.11 -12.28
C THR A 42 4.94 11.07 -13.74
N ALA A 43 3.88 10.33 -14.02
CA ALA A 43 3.26 10.26 -15.35
C ALA A 43 2.20 11.37 -15.53
N ARG A 44 1.48 11.71 -14.46
CA ARG A 44 0.46 12.76 -14.43
C ARG A 44 0.36 13.35 -13.03
N ALA A 45 0.13 14.65 -12.93
CA ALA A 45 -0.24 15.30 -11.69
C ALA A 45 -1.31 16.38 -11.95
N SER A 46 -2.31 16.45 -11.08
CA SER A 46 -3.30 17.52 -10.98
C SER A 46 -3.36 18.03 -9.54
N ALA A 47 -4.35 18.87 -9.24
CA ALA A 47 -4.60 19.34 -7.88
C ALA A 47 -5.13 18.25 -6.92
N ASP A 48 -5.59 17.12 -7.42
CA ASP A 48 -6.29 16.07 -6.67
C ASP A 48 -5.93 14.65 -7.12
N GLU A 49 -5.00 14.51 -8.07
CA GLU A 49 -4.59 13.21 -8.57
C GLU A 49 -3.08 13.24 -8.88
N ALA A 50 -2.37 12.19 -8.48
CA ALA A 50 -1.04 11.89 -8.97
C ALA A 50 -1.03 10.47 -9.53
N VAL A 51 -0.42 10.29 -10.70
CA VAL A 51 -0.15 9.00 -11.30
C VAL A 51 1.35 8.82 -11.38
N LEU A 52 1.85 7.80 -10.68
CA LEU A 52 3.25 7.44 -10.61
C LEU A 52 3.44 6.10 -11.32
N THR A 53 4.53 5.97 -12.07
CA THR A 53 4.88 4.74 -12.78
C THR A 53 6.30 4.30 -12.42
N TYR A 54 6.50 3.00 -12.34
CA TYR A 54 7.80 2.37 -12.12
C TYR A 54 7.90 1.14 -13.01
N ASP A 55 9.00 1.00 -13.75
CA ASP A 55 9.29 -0.21 -14.51
C ASP A 55 10.04 -1.19 -13.60
N LEU A 56 9.56 -2.41 -13.50
CA LEU A 56 10.24 -3.50 -12.81
C LEU A 56 11.57 -3.77 -13.52
N VAL A 57 12.63 -3.71 -12.75
CA VAL A 57 14.00 -3.95 -13.17
C VAL A 57 14.65 -4.99 -12.25
N GLU A 58 15.89 -5.36 -12.57
CA GLU A 58 16.72 -6.19 -11.69
C GLU A 58 16.71 -5.66 -10.25
N PRO A 59 16.67 -6.55 -9.24
CA PRO A 59 16.83 -8.00 -9.31
C PRO A 59 15.54 -8.77 -9.64
N TRP A 60 14.42 -8.08 -9.92
CA TRP A 60 13.21 -8.77 -10.37
C TRP A 60 13.40 -9.26 -11.82
N PRO A 61 13.17 -10.57 -12.11
CA PRO A 61 13.61 -11.16 -13.38
C PRO A 61 12.66 -10.92 -14.56
N TYR A 62 11.48 -10.31 -14.33
CA TYR A 62 10.46 -10.13 -15.36
C TYR A 62 10.23 -8.65 -15.65
N PRO A 63 10.19 -8.24 -16.93
CA PRO A 63 9.79 -6.88 -17.26
C PRO A 63 8.32 -6.67 -16.93
N GLY A 64 8.00 -5.54 -16.32
CA GLY A 64 6.62 -5.15 -16.04
C GLY A 64 6.55 -3.69 -15.66
N ARG A 65 5.38 -3.08 -15.81
CA ARG A 65 5.14 -1.70 -15.39
C ARG A 65 4.18 -1.68 -14.23
N VAL A 66 4.59 -1.05 -13.15
CA VAL A 66 3.73 -0.75 -12.01
C VAL A 66 3.22 0.68 -12.14
N THR A 67 1.91 0.86 -11.97
CA THR A 67 1.27 2.17 -11.93
C THR A 67 0.60 2.35 -10.58
N GLN A 68 0.92 3.43 -9.89
CA GLN A 68 0.19 3.91 -8.73
C GLN A 68 -0.64 5.13 -9.12
N ARG A 69 -1.89 5.16 -8.68
CA ARG A 69 -2.77 6.32 -8.78
C ARG A 69 -3.20 6.71 -7.37
N ILE A 70 -2.95 7.96 -7.03
CA ILE A 70 -3.26 8.58 -5.77
C ILE A 70 -4.32 9.63 -6.08
N ALA A 71 -5.54 9.45 -5.58
CA ALA A 71 -6.63 10.40 -5.75
C ALA A 71 -7.06 10.95 -4.39
N LEU A 72 -7.25 12.27 -4.32
CA LEU A 72 -7.58 12.98 -3.09
C LEU A 72 -8.92 13.69 -3.25
N THR A 73 -9.88 13.37 -2.41
CA THR A 73 -11.11 14.16 -2.26
C THR A 73 -10.98 15.11 -1.06
N ALA A 74 -12.06 15.81 -0.73
CA ALA A 74 -12.06 16.67 0.47
C ALA A 74 -11.90 15.87 1.77
N ASP A 75 -12.11 14.56 1.70
CA ASP A 75 -12.31 13.71 2.85
C ASP A 75 -11.56 12.38 2.75
N SER A 76 -11.28 11.86 1.56
CA SER A 76 -10.64 10.55 1.36
C SER A 76 -9.35 10.62 0.55
N LEU A 77 -8.46 9.65 0.81
CA LEU A 77 -7.29 9.33 0.00
C LEU A 77 -7.49 7.94 -0.62
N THR A 78 -7.72 7.88 -1.93
CA THR A 78 -7.83 6.61 -2.66
C THR A 78 -6.50 6.26 -3.30
N LEU A 79 -5.96 5.09 -2.92
CA LEU A 79 -4.72 4.54 -3.46
C LEU A 79 -5.03 3.33 -4.34
N THR A 80 -4.71 3.42 -5.62
CA THR A 80 -4.83 2.30 -6.57
C THR A 80 -3.45 1.92 -7.08
N MET A 81 -3.15 0.62 -7.12
CA MET A 81 -1.91 0.11 -7.72
C MET A 81 -2.23 -1.02 -8.69
N SER A 82 -1.60 -0.98 -9.87
CA SER A 82 -1.65 -2.04 -10.87
C SER A 82 -0.25 -2.42 -11.32
N VAL A 83 -0.08 -3.67 -11.71
CA VAL A 83 1.12 -4.16 -12.40
C VAL A 83 0.69 -4.79 -13.72
N GLU A 84 1.41 -4.45 -14.77
CA GLU A 84 1.15 -4.89 -16.14
C GLU A 84 2.40 -5.54 -16.71
N THR A 85 2.21 -6.54 -17.56
CA THR A 85 3.26 -7.16 -18.37
C THR A 85 2.83 -7.17 -19.84
N TYR A 86 3.81 -7.14 -20.75
CA TYR A 86 3.57 -7.15 -22.19
C TYR A 86 4.14 -8.37 -22.90
N GLU A 87 4.94 -9.19 -22.21
CA GLU A 87 5.68 -10.31 -22.79
C GLU A 87 5.34 -11.63 -22.09
N SER A 88 5.82 -11.79 -20.86
CA SER A 88 5.68 -13.03 -20.09
C SER A 88 4.81 -12.81 -18.86
N SER A 89 4.01 -13.82 -18.53
CA SER A 89 3.30 -13.86 -17.26
C SER A 89 4.28 -14.09 -16.10
N PHE A 90 3.99 -13.53 -14.93
CA PHE A 90 4.75 -13.79 -13.70
C PHE A 90 3.86 -13.62 -12.46
N PRO A 91 4.19 -14.27 -11.33
CA PRO A 91 3.45 -14.06 -10.09
C PRO A 91 3.77 -12.68 -9.50
N ALA A 92 2.74 -11.97 -9.04
CA ALA A 92 2.92 -10.71 -8.32
C ALA A 92 1.89 -10.55 -7.21
N GLN A 93 2.28 -9.77 -6.20
CA GLN A 93 1.44 -9.37 -5.09
C GLN A 93 1.67 -7.88 -4.82
N LEU A 94 0.59 -7.19 -4.49
CA LEU A 94 0.54 -5.74 -4.34
C LEU A 94 0.01 -5.41 -2.95
N GLY A 95 0.48 -4.34 -2.35
CA GLY A 95 0.01 -3.92 -1.04
C GLY A 95 0.61 -2.61 -0.58
N TRP A 96 -0.02 -2.04 0.44
CA TRP A 96 0.33 -0.76 1.03
C TRP A 96 0.96 -0.95 2.40
N HIS A 97 1.89 -0.06 2.77
CA HIS A 97 2.55 -0.10 4.08
C HIS A 97 2.57 1.29 4.73
N PRO A 98 1.40 1.94 4.92
CA PRO A 98 1.34 3.25 5.55
C PRO A 98 1.67 3.13 7.04
N TRP A 99 2.48 4.07 7.53
CA TRP A 99 2.76 4.24 8.94
C TRP A 99 1.94 5.42 9.47
N PHE A 100 1.22 5.19 10.57
CA PHE A 100 0.46 6.22 11.28
C PHE A 100 1.09 6.44 12.66
N ASN A 101 1.19 7.70 13.08
CA ASN A 101 1.66 8.04 14.43
C ASN A 101 0.75 7.36 15.46
N ARG A 102 1.34 6.70 16.45
CA ARG A 102 0.57 6.11 17.55
C ARG A 102 -0.17 7.18 18.35
N ASN A 103 0.47 8.35 18.52
CA ASN A 103 -0.06 9.45 19.32
C ASN A 103 -0.03 10.78 18.54
N LEU A 104 -1.09 11.57 18.65
CA LEU A 104 -1.22 12.89 17.99
C LEU A 104 -1.17 14.07 18.99
N GLY A 105 -0.66 13.84 20.21
CA GLY A 105 -0.59 14.80 21.31
C GLY A 105 -1.60 14.56 22.43
N GLY A 106 -2.18 13.36 22.52
CA GLY A 106 -3.22 12.99 23.49
C GLY A 106 -3.13 11.51 23.88
N GLU A 107 -4.23 10.77 23.73
CA GLU A 107 -4.23 9.32 23.92
C GLU A 107 -3.73 8.59 22.66
N ASP A 108 -3.22 7.37 22.87
CA ASP A 108 -2.77 6.49 21.79
C ASP A 108 -3.94 6.01 20.94
N VAL A 109 -3.66 5.70 19.67
CA VAL A 109 -4.62 5.13 18.74
C VAL A 109 -5.16 3.79 19.21
N THR A 110 -6.47 3.60 19.08
CA THR A 110 -7.11 2.29 19.19
C THR A 110 -7.35 1.72 17.80
N ILE A 111 -6.98 0.47 17.59
CA ILE A 111 -7.21 -0.27 16.34
C ILE A 111 -8.43 -1.18 16.54
N ASP A 112 -9.50 -0.97 15.76
CA ASP A 112 -10.72 -1.76 15.81
C ASP A 112 -11.01 -2.40 14.45
N PHE A 113 -11.21 -3.71 14.45
CA PHE A 113 -11.55 -4.52 13.27
C PHE A 113 -12.03 -5.90 13.67
N ALA A 114 -12.76 -6.57 12.78
CA ALA A 114 -13.34 -7.89 13.01
C ALA A 114 -12.87 -8.89 11.92
N PRO A 115 -11.64 -9.42 12.03
CA PRO A 115 -11.15 -10.39 11.05
C PRO A 115 -11.82 -11.75 11.25
N ALA A 116 -12.04 -12.47 10.15
CA ALA A 116 -12.60 -13.81 10.18
C ALA A 116 -11.58 -14.86 10.67
N TRP A 117 -10.28 -14.61 10.45
CA TRP A 117 -9.19 -15.40 11.01
C TRP A 117 -7.90 -14.59 11.11
N GLN A 118 -6.97 -15.08 11.92
CA GLN A 118 -5.55 -14.72 11.90
C GLN A 118 -4.74 -15.87 11.30
N GLU A 119 -3.77 -15.56 10.46
CA GLU A 119 -2.75 -16.54 10.04
C GLU A 119 -1.82 -16.81 11.22
N GLU A 120 -1.65 -18.07 11.60
CA GLU A 120 -0.68 -18.44 12.63
C GLU A 120 0.73 -18.06 12.17
N ARG A 121 1.36 -17.14 12.89
CA ARG A 121 2.73 -16.68 12.62
C ARG A 121 3.74 -17.68 13.17
N GLY A 122 4.61 -18.19 12.32
CA GLY A 122 5.77 -18.99 12.71
C GLY A 122 6.91 -18.13 13.26
N ASP A 123 7.90 -18.78 13.85
CA ASP A 123 9.10 -18.13 14.43
C ASP A 123 9.93 -17.35 13.40
N ASP A 124 9.72 -17.60 12.11
CA ASP A 124 10.33 -16.92 10.98
C ASP A 124 9.52 -15.70 10.49
N HIS A 125 8.49 -15.29 11.24
CA HIS A 125 7.52 -14.25 10.90
C HIS A 125 6.79 -14.50 9.58
N LEU A 126 6.61 -15.76 9.20
CA LEU A 126 5.78 -16.18 8.07
C LEU A 126 4.55 -16.96 8.54
N PRO A 127 3.43 -16.89 7.80
CA PRO A 127 2.30 -17.79 8.04
C PRO A 127 2.74 -19.26 7.98
N THR A 128 2.32 -20.05 8.96
CA THR A 128 2.48 -21.51 8.96
C THR A 128 1.54 -22.19 7.95
N GLY A 129 0.49 -21.47 7.52
CA GLY A 129 -0.61 -21.98 6.69
C GLY A 129 -1.83 -22.41 7.51
N HIS A 130 -1.77 -22.34 8.83
CA HIS A 130 -2.91 -22.56 9.70
C HIS A 130 -3.65 -21.26 10.00
N ARG A 131 -4.98 -21.34 10.01
CA ARG A 131 -5.86 -20.25 10.43
C ARG A 131 -6.27 -20.48 11.88
N ILE A 132 -6.15 -19.45 12.69
CA ILE A 132 -6.49 -19.45 14.11
C ILE A 132 -7.48 -18.33 14.41
N ASP A 133 -8.13 -18.42 15.56
CA ASP A 133 -8.92 -17.31 16.09
C ASP A 133 -8.01 -16.10 16.36
N PRO A 134 -8.47 -14.87 16.05
CA PRO A 134 -7.69 -13.66 16.32
C PRO A 134 -7.28 -13.54 17.78
N LYS A 135 -5.99 -13.28 18.01
CA LYS A 135 -5.41 -13.10 19.34
C LYS A 135 -5.31 -11.60 19.68
N PRO A 136 -5.29 -11.21 20.97
CA PRO A 136 -4.97 -9.84 21.36
C PRO A 136 -3.53 -9.49 20.94
N GLY A 137 -3.30 -8.20 20.71
CA GLY A 137 -1.99 -7.67 20.32
C GLY A 137 -0.94 -7.66 21.46
N PRO A 138 0.25 -7.10 21.19
CA PRO A 138 0.63 -6.46 19.94
C PRO A 138 0.76 -7.45 18.78
N TRP A 139 0.60 -6.94 17.57
CA TRP A 139 0.53 -7.65 16.31
C TRP A 139 1.70 -7.28 15.40
N ASP A 140 2.18 -8.31 14.70
CA ASP A 140 2.94 -8.26 13.43
C ASP A 140 2.35 -9.40 12.60
N ASP A 141 1.04 -9.32 12.38
CA ASP A 141 0.21 -10.48 12.05
C ASP A 141 -0.66 -10.22 10.83
N CYS A 142 -0.85 -11.28 10.04
CA CYS A 142 -1.71 -11.28 8.88
C CYS A 142 -3.10 -11.80 9.25
N PHE A 143 -4.14 -11.10 8.81
CA PHE A 143 -5.53 -11.42 9.06
C PHE A 143 -6.30 -11.55 7.75
N GLY A 144 -7.37 -12.34 7.78
CA GLY A 144 -8.29 -12.53 6.67
C GLY A 144 -9.66 -11.89 6.93
N MET A 145 -10.13 -11.12 5.96
CA MET A 145 -11.40 -10.40 5.97
C MET A 145 -12.14 -10.65 4.64
N PRO A 146 -12.94 -11.75 4.51
CA PRO A 146 -13.61 -12.11 3.25
C PRO A 146 -14.52 -11.04 2.63
N GLY A 147 -15.03 -10.11 3.45
CA GLY A 147 -15.83 -8.98 2.99
C GLY A 147 -15.02 -7.80 2.45
N GLY A 148 -13.69 -7.89 2.48
CA GLY A 148 -12.77 -6.77 2.28
C GLY A 148 -12.20 -6.26 3.61
N VAL A 149 -11.05 -5.62 3.56
CA VAL A 149 -10.45 -4.91 4.70
C VAL A 149 -11.36 -3.75 5.11
N ASP A 150 -11.68 -3.68 6.40
CA ASP A 150 -12.34 -2.54 7.07
C ASP A 150 -11.77 -2.42 8.49
N VAL A 151 -10.81 -1.52 8.66
CA VAL A 151 -10.11 -1.28 9.93
C VAL A 151 -10.28 0.17 10.33
N SER A 152 -10.68 0.41 11.58
CA SER A 152 -10.81 1.75 12.15
C SER A 152 -9.63 2.05 13.07
N LEU A 153 -8.98 3.18 12.83
CA LEU A 153 -7.95 3.77 13.68
C LEU A 153 -8.54 5.00 14.35
N THR A 154 -8.67 4.97 15.68
CA THR A 154 -9.28 6.06 16.44
C THR A 154 -8.27 6.65 17.42
N TRP A 155 -7.94 7.92 17.25
CA TRP A 155 -7.25 8.73 18.25
C TRP A 155 -8.31 9.46 19.08
N PRO A 156 -8.55 9.07 20.35
CA PRO A 156 -9.66 9.57 21.14
C PRO A 156 -9.69 11.10 21.21
N GLY A 157 -10.86 11.67 20.89
CA GLY A 157 -11.09 13.12 20.89
C GLY A 157 -10.41 13.90 19.76
N GLN A 158 -9.73 13.23 18.82
CA GLN A 158 -8.92 13.89 17.78
C GLN A 158 -9.32 13.49 16.36
N LEU A 159 -9.25 12.19 16.03
CA LEU A 159 -9.42 11.71 14.67
C LEU A 159 -9.91 10.26 14.66
N GLU A 160 -10.78 9.96 13.70
CA GLU A 160 -11.06 8.58 13.27
C GLU A 160 -10.64 8.45 11.80
N LEU A 161 -9.90 7.39 11.48
CA LEU A 161 -9.48 7.05 10.13
C LEU A 161 -9.91 5.63 9.81
N LYS A 162 -10.62 5.45 8.70
CA LYS A 162 -10.96 4.12 8.18
C LYS A 162 -10.04 3.72 7.04
N VAL A 163 -9.41 2.57 7.19
CA VAL A 163 -8.61 1.93 6.14
C VAL A 163 -9.43 0.81 5.55
N THR A 164 -9.88 0.99 4.31
CA THR A 164 -10.72 0.04 3.60
C THR A 164 -10.06 -0.47 2.32
N SER A 165 -10.36 -1.71 1.96
CA SER A 165 -9.93 -2.33 0.70
C SER A 165 -10.87 -3.44 0.29
N ARG A 166 -11.00 -3.65 -1.02
CA ARG A 166 -11.68 -4.84 -1.57
C ARG A 166 -10.88 -6.13 -1.44
N GLU A 167 -9.58 -6.03 -1.14
CA GLU A 167 -8.75 -7.20 -0.88
C GLU A 167 -9.10 -7.80 0.49
N GLU A 168 -8.93 -9.11 0.62
CA GLU A 168 -9.28 -9.84 1.86
C GLU A 168 -8.14 -9.90 2.87
N TRP A 169 -6.90 -9.57 2.49
CA TRP A 169 -5.74 -9.72 3.34
C TRP A 169 -5.30 -8.38 3.92
N VAL A 170 -5.08 -8.35 5.24
CA VAL A 170 -4.51 -7.20 5.94
C VAL A 170 -3.40 -7.67 6.88
N VAL A 171 -2.26 -7.00 6.87
CA VAL A 171 -1.30 -7.09 7.98
C VAL A 171 -1.52 -5.91 8.91
N VAL A 172 -1.60 -6.17 10.21
CA VAL A 172 -1.63 -5.13 11.24
C VAL A 172 -0.33 -5.24 12.03
N TYR A 173 0.39 -4.13 12.11
CA TYR A 173 1.63 -4.00 12.86
C TYR A 173 1.50 -2.91 13.91
N ASP A 174 1.63 -3.25 15.19
CA ASP A 174 1.58 -2.29 16.30
C ASP A 174 2.59 -2.57 17.42
N GLU A 175 3.70 -3.24 17.11
CA GLU A 175 4.77 -3.48 18.09
C GLU A 175 5.63 -2.22 18.37
N GLN A 176 5.65 -1.22 17.48
CA GLN A 176 6.44 0.01 17.67
C GLN A 176 5.76 1.02 18.58
N SER A 177 6.51 1.60 19.53
CA SER A 177 5.98 2.61 20.45
C SER A 177 5.52 3.88 19.74
N GLU A 178 6.11 4.24 18.60
CA GLU A 178 5.83 5.52 17.94
C GLU A 178 4.72 5.42 16.89
N ALA A 179 4.41 4.22 16.37
CA ALA A 179 3.58 4.09 15.20
C ALA A 179 2.89 2.73 15.05
N VAL A 180 1.84 2.72 14.22
CA VAL A 180 1.08 1.54 13.81
C VAL A 180 0.94 1.48 12.28
N CYS A 181 0.80 0.28 11.72
CA CYS A 181 0.50 0.06 10.31
C CYS A 181 -0.77 -0.77 10.13
N VAL A 182 -1.53 -0.41 9.10
CA VAL A 182 -2.63 -1.23 8.57
C VAL A 182 -2.36 -1.40 7.08
N GLU A 183 -2.13 -2.65 6.67
CA GLU A 183 -1.54 -2.97 5.38
C GLU A 183 -2.46 -3.86 4.55
N PRO A 184 -3.40 -3.30 3.77
CA PRO A 184 -4.14 -4.08 2.80
C PRO A 184 -3.20 -4.65 1.72
N GLN A 185 -3.32 -5.95 1.45
CA GLN A 185 -2.47 -6.69 0.51
C GLN A 185 -3.32 -7.61 -0.37
N THR A 186 -2.88 -7.91 -1.59
CA THR A 186 -3.56 -8.84 -2.50
C THR A 186 -3.29 -10.31 -2.19
N GLY A 187 -2.73 -10.61 -1.03
CA GLY A 187 -2.32 -11.94 -0.59
C GLY A 187 -1.65 -11.86 0.79
N PRO A 188 -1.39 -13.00 1.46
CA PRO A 188 -0.64 -13.02 2.71
C PRO A 188 0.88 -12.92 2.48
N PRO A 189 1.70 -12.70 3.52
CA PRO A 189 3.14 -12.89 3.42
C PRO A 189 3.48 -14.27 2.83
N ASN A 190 4.55 -14.35 2.04
CA ASN A 190 4.93 -15.49 1.21
C ASN A 190 3.89 -15.88 0.15
N GLY A 191 2.98 -14.96 -0.19
CA GLY A 191 1.88 -15.15 -1.13
C GLY A 191 2.33 -15.55 -2.54
N LEU A 192 3.54 -15.17 -2.99
CA LEU A 192 4.06 -15.67 -4.27
C LEU A 192 4.20 -17.20 -4.31
N ASN A 193 4.39 -17.85 -3.16
CA ASN A 193 4.49 -19.31 -3.04
C ASN A 193 3.18 -19.97 -2.64
N THR A 194 2.39 -19.34 -1.79
CA THR A 194 1.18 -19.96 -1.21
C THR A 194 -0.10 -19.59 -1.96
N HIS A 195 -0.16 -18.38 -2.54
CA HIS A 195 -1.32 -17.81 -3.21
C HIS A 195 -0.91 -17.05 -4.49
N PRO A 196 -0.20 -17.70 -5.44
CA PRO A 196 0.35 -17.00 -6.61
C PRO A 196 -0.78 -16.43 -7.46
N ARG A 197 -0.77 -15.10 -7.63
CA ARG A 197 -1.61 -14.39 -8.59
C ARG A 197 -0.76 -14.00 -9.79
N LEU A 198 -1.08 -14.54 -10.97
CA LEU A 198 -0.33 -14.26 -12.19
C LEU A 198 -0.77 -12.95 -12.82
N VAL A 199 0.19 -12.07 -13.07
CA VAL A 199 0.05 -10.98 -14.03
C VAL A 199 0.20 -11.62 -15.41
N THR A 200 -0.79 -11.46 -16.28
CA THR A 200 -0.75 -12.01 -17.64
C THR A 200 -0.69 -10.88 -18.67
N PRO A 201 -0.03 -11.09 -19.82
CA PRO A 201 0.03 -10.08 -20.86
C PRO A 201 -1.36 -9.64 -21.31
N TRP A 202 -1.54 -8.32 -21.46
CA TRP A 202 -2.79 -7.79 -22.00
C TRP A 202 -3.03 -8.29 -23.42
N SER A 203 -3.95 -9.25 -23.59
CA SER A 203 -4.45 -9.59 -24.91
C SER A 203 -5.29 -8.42 -25.43
N ARG A 204 -4.87 -7.79 -26.54
CA ARG A 204 -5.70 -6.79 -27.22
C ARG A 204 -6.97 -7.46 -27.78
N SER A 205 -8.00 -7.62 -26.97
CA SER A 205 -9.36 -7.71 -27.49
C SER A 205 -9.81 -6.29 -27.86
N ARG A 206 -10.35 -6.12 -29.08
CA ARG A 206 -10.77 -4.80 -29.63
C ARG A 206 -11.66 -4.06 -28.63
N PRO A 207 -11.43 -2.76 -28.35
CA PRO A 207 -12.32 -2.01 -27.48
C PRO A 207 -13.72 -1.93 -28.08
N ARG A 208 -14.73 -2.32 -27.29
CA ARG A 208 -16.13 -1.94 -27.53
C ARG A 208 -16.24 -0.43 -27.29
N ARG A 209 -16.79 0.32 -28.25
CA ARG A 209 -16.97 1.78 -28.13
C ARG A 209 -17.82 2.11 -26.89
N PRO A 210 -17.43 3.09 -26.06
CA PRO A 210 -18.30 3.61 -25.01
C PRO A 210 -19.45 4.43 -25.64
N GLY A 211 -20.67 4.26 -25.13
CA GLY A 211 -21.78 5.17 -25.40
C GLY A 211 -21.64 6.47 -24.57
N PRO A 212 -22.34 7.55 -24.94
CA PRO A 212 -22.20 8.84 -24.26
C PRO A 212 -22.88 8.79 -22.88
N GLY A 213 -22.12 9.12 -21.83
CA GLY A 213 -22.65 9.35 -20.47
C GLY A 213 -22.99 10.83 -20.25
N PRO A 214 -23.95 11.15 -19.36
CA PRO A 214 -24.37 12.52 -19.12
C PRO A 214 -23.40 13.29 -18.21
N ALA A 215 -23.43 14.62 -18.35
CA ALA A 215 -22.54 15.57 -17.67
C ALA A 215 -22.87 15.78 -16.18
N SER A 216 -21.80 16.08 -15.43
CA SER A 216 -21.75 16.39 -13.99
C SER A 216 -22.47 17.69 -13.59
N LYS A 217 -22.90 17.78 -12.33
CA LYS A 217 -23.17 19.06 -11.63
C LYS A 217 -22.24 19.23 -10.43
N LEU A 218 -21.53 20.35 -10.42
CA LEU A 218 -20.56 20.79 -9.41
C LEU A 218 -21.29 21.59 -8.33
N GLY A 219 -21.12 21.21 -7.05
CA GLY A 219 -21.61 21.94 -5.88
C GLY A 219 -20.46 22.34 -4.95
N ARG A 220 -20.52 23.56 -4.39
CA ARG A 220 -19.49 24.23 -3.58
C ARG A 220 -19.08 23.47 -2.31
N MET A 221 -17.79 23.18 -2.15
CA MET A 221 -17.14 22.91 -0.85
C MET A 221 -15.63 23.25 -0.94
N THR A 222 -15.31 24.55 -0.96
CA THR A 222 -14.00 25.06 -1.40
C THR A 222 -12.97 25.26 -0.29
N ASP A 223 -13.36 25.22 0.99
CA ASP A 223 -12.49 25.69 2.08
C ASP A 223 -11.55 24.59 2.63
N THR A 224 -12.07 23.39 2.89
CA THR A 224 -11.29 22.29 3.48
C THR A 224 -10.28 21.65 2.51
N ARG A 225 -10.63 21.51 1.23
CA ARG A 225 -9.78 20.90 0.20
C ARG A 225 -8.53 21.74 -0.11
N GLY A 226 -8.64 23.06 -0.03
CA GLY A 226 -7.51 23.96 -0.26
C GLY A 226 -6.42 23.79 0.79
N ALA A 227 -6.81 23.63 2.05
CA ALA A 227 -5.89 23.50 3.18
C ALA A 227 -5.09 22.17 3.12
N LEU A 228 -5.74 21.02 2.93
CA LEU A 228 -5.03 19.72 2.87
C LEU A 228 -4.07 19.63 1.67
N LEU A 229 -4.48 20.16 0.51
CA LEU A 229 -3.61 20.18 -0.68
C LEU A 229 -2.35 21.02 -0.44
N GLN A 230 -2.48 22.14 0.27
CA GLN A 230 -1.34 22.98 0.62
C GLN A 230 -0.40 22.25 1.57
N GLN A 231 -0.94 21.55 2.57
CA GLN A 231 -0.15 20.74 3.51
C GLN A 231 0.60 19.59 2.82
N ILE A 232 -0.01 18.91 1.84
CA ILE A 232 0.66 17.86 1.06
C ILE A 232 1.82 18.41 0.24
N LYS A 233 1.61 19.55 -0.44
CA LYS A 233 2.67 20.19 -1.22
C LYS A 233 3.81 20.70 -0.34
N ASP A 234 3.48 21.29 0.80
CA ASP A 234 4.48 21.90 1.68
C ASP A 234 5.25 20.86 2.49
N LYS A 235 4.62 19.74 2.84
CA LYS A 235 5.17 18.78 3.80
C LYS A 235 5.55 17.43 3.17
N ALA A 236 4.69 16.83 2.34
CA ALA A 236 4.96 15.51 1.76
C ALA A 236 5.88 15.56 0.54
N VAL A 237 5.95 16.67 -0.19
CA VAL A 237 6.84 16.77 -1.35
C VAL A 237 8.15 17.44 -0.93
N VAL A 238 9.20 16.64 -0.76
CA VAL A 238 10.55 17.15 -0.51
C VAL A 238 11.17 17.50 -1.85
N HIS A 239 11.29 18.80 -2.13
CA HIS A 239 11.96 19.31 -3.31
C HIS A 239 13.47 19.45 -3.07
N GLY A 240 14.28 19.01 -4.03
CA GLY A 240 15.74 19.08 -3.98
C GLY A 240 16.39 17.72 -4.15
N LYS A 241 17.69 17.73 -4.44
CA LYS A 241 18.49 16.53 -4.65
C LYS A 241 18.48 15.66 -3.38
N VAL A 242 17.86 14.49 -3.45
CA VAL A 242 17.75 13.54 -2.34
C VAL A 242 18.42 12.23 -2.72
N THR A 243 19.29 11.75 -1.83
CA THR A 243 19.89 10.41 -1.92
C THR A 243 18.96 9.42 -1.23
N LEU A 244 18.42 8.49 -2.01
CA LEU A 244 17.54 7.43 -1.53
C LEU A 244 18.33 6.41 -0.71
N SER A 245 17.63 5.55 0.05
CA SER A 245 18.23 4.40 0.76
C SER A 245 19.01 3.47 -0.17
N SER A 246 18.66 3.44 -1.47
CA SER A 246 19.35 2.72 -2.54
C SER A 246 20.65 3.39 -3.02
N GLY A 247 20.98 4.59 -2.54
CA GLY A 247 22.14 5.37 -2.99
C GLY A 247 21.91 6.15 -4.30
N LEU A 248 20.73 6.01 -4.91
CA LEU A 248 20.34 6.75 -6.11
C LEU A 248 19.90 8.18 -5.78
N GLU A 249 20.07 9.11 -6.70
CA GLU A 249 19.65 10.50 -6.56
C GLU A 249 18.31 10.76 -7.26
N ALA A 250 17.44 11.57 -6.65
CA ALA A 250 16.21 12.08 -7.26
C ALA A 250 16.05 13.58 -6.98
N ASP A 251 15.34 14.30 -7.86
CA ASP A 251 15.08 15.75 -7.72
C ASP A 251 13.95 16.08 -6.72
N TYR A 252 13.19 15.06 -6.34
CA TYR A 252 12.18 15.13 -5.29
C TYR A 252 11.93 13.74 -4.70
N TYR A 253 11.45 13.71 -3.46
CA TYR A 253 10.96 12.50 -2.79
C TYR A 253 9.60 12.80 -2.14
N VAL A 254 8.64 11.89 -2.32
CA VAL A 254 7.32 12.02 -1.71
C VAL A 254 7.30 11.20 -0.43
N ASP A 255 7.27 11.90 0.70
CA ASP A 255 7.19 11.30 2.03
C ASP A 255 5.82 11.58 2.64
N LEU A 256 4.85 10.70 2.39
CA LEU A 256 3.50 10.86 2.95
C LEU A 256 3.49 10.82 4.50
N ARG A 257 4.55 10.30 5.14
CA ARG A 257 4.73 10.39 6.60
C ARG A 257 4.73 11.85 7.06
N ARG A 258 5.24 12.78 6.27
CA ARG A 258 5.26 14.21 6.65
C ARG A 258 3.88 14.88 6.67
N VAL A 259 2.87 14.23 6.10
CA VAL A 259 1.47 14.70 6.13
C VAL A 259 0.68 13.89 7.15
N THR A 260 0.89 12.58 7.22
CA THR A 260 0.18 11.71 8.17
C THR A 260 0.71 11.83 9.60
N LEU A 261 1.93 12.35 9.80
CA LEU A 261 2.54 12.57 11.11
C LEU A 261 2.53 14.04 11.56
N ASP A 262 1.84 14.92 10.82
CA ASP A 262 1.75 16.34 11.12
C ASP A 262 0.46 16.68 11.89
N GLY A 263 0.59 17.36 13.03
CA GLY A 263 -0.53 17.64 13.93
C GLY A 263 -1.63 18.55 13.34
N GLU A 264 -1.34 19.30 12.28
CA GLU A 264 -2.31 20.16 11.59
C GLU A 264 -2.95 19.46 10.40
N ALA A 265 -2.19 18.62 9.67
CA ALA A 265 -2.64 17.95 8.45
C ALA A 265 -3.31 16.58 8.71
N ALA A 266 -2.93 15.86 9.76
CA ALA A 266 -3.45 14.54 10.09
C ALA A 266 -4.99 14.50 10.23
N PRO A 267 -5.67 15.48 10.88
CA PRO A 267 -7.13 15.44 11.07
C PRO A 267 -7.97 15.54 9.77
N TRP A 268 -7.37 15.98 8.67
CA TRP A 268 -8.07 16.18 7.39
C TRP A 268 -8.02 14.96 6.48
N SER A 269 -7.17 13.97 6.80
CA SER A 269 -7.00 12.75 6.01
C SER A 269 -8.08 11.69 6.29
N GLY A 270 -8.96 11.90 7.28
CA GLY A 270 -9.92 10.91 7.80
C GLY A 270 -11.40 11.31 7.73
N ARG A 271 -11.91 11.83 6.61
CA ARG A 271 -13.37 11.93 6.38
C ARG A 271 -13.72 11.00 5.17
N CYS A 272 -14.95 10.87 4.68
CA CYS A 272 -15.46 9.57 4.21
C CYS A 272 -15.39 9.17 2.70
N CYS A 273 -14.87 7.95 2.41
CA CYS A 273 -15.33 6.79 1.58
C CYS A 273 -15.77 6.80 0.07
N TRP A 274 -15.36 5.69 -0.63
CA TRP A 274 -15.69 5.06 -1.96
C TRP A 274 -15.24 5.75 -3.27
N THR A 275 -14.70 5.08 -4.32
CA THR A 275 -14.79 3.69 -4.86
C THR A 275 -13.46 3.03 -5.21
#